data_AF-B9MNT1-F1
#
_entry.id   AF-B9MNT1-F1
#
_cell.length_a   1.000
_cell.length_b   1.000
_cell.length_c   1.000
_cell.angle_alpha   90.00
_cell.angle_beta   90.00
_cell.angle_gamma   90.00
#
_symmetry.space_group_name_H-M   'P 1'
#
loop_
_entity.id
_entity.type
_entity.pdbx_description
1 polymer ?
#
loop_
_entity_poly.entity_id
_entity_poly.type
_entity_poly.pdbx_seq_one_letter_code
_entity_poly.pdbx_strand_id
1 'polypeptide(L)'
;MNRKNKLLISLFLIFFLLLSVVGIKFYFLKNNASLTNSNLAYANIETNKNRSEQTQNLLDKNLKESFDILLKTENVRLNYNIPSEISTLDYEKYFSDEKAKYLYKFIKDYFYSIYTDMYIKLDFETKQKFKKGYEEYLKENQNNIFNIGKYAQYKIDKVAIYYYEKFLKDLIKKPYDWQNIWKEFRTIAIEHKARKDIYKIDPDFKKSFLLLTPEGKELAKQNNITEEQIEKERDEYQKLLEEKKKEVAKEVDEWAKRNGIIE
;
A
#
# COMPACT_ATOMS: atom_id res chain seq x y z
N MET A 1 -26.59 15.12 -16.26
CA MET A 1 -26.15 15.06 -14.85
C MET A 1 -26.99 16.02 -14.01
N ASN A 2 -27.69 15.54 -12.98
CA ASN A 2 -28.63 16.36 -12.20
C ASN A 2 -27.91 17.45 -11.38
N ARG A 3 -28.53 18.63 -11.21
CA ARG A 3 -27.95 19.81 -10.51
C ARG A 3 -27.36 19.49 -9.13
N LYS A 4 -27.97 18.54 -8.41
CA LYS A 4 -27.48 18.09 -7.09
C LYS A 4 -26.09 17.44 -7.15
N ASN A 5 -25.77 16.70 -8.22
CA ASN A 5 -24.46 16.05 -8.35
C ASN A 5 -23.35 17.05 -8.68
N LYS A 6 -23.66 18.11 -9.45
CA LYS A 6 -22.70 19.21 -9.70
C LYS A 6 -22.37 19.98 -8.42
N LEU A 7 -23.37 20.18 -7.55
CA LEU A 7 -23.19 20.87 -6.27
C LEU A 7 -22.31 20.07 -5.30
N LEU A 8 -22.54 18.75 -5.21
CA LEU A 8 -21.74 17.84 -4.38
C LEU A 8 -20.28 17.77 -4.83
N ILE A 9 -20.03 17.71 -6.13
CA ILE A 9 -18.66 17.73 -6.69
C ILE A 9 -17.98 19.07 -6.39
N SER A 10 -18.70 20.19 -6.53
CA SER A 10 -18.16 21.53 -6.25
C SER A 10 -17.81 21.71 -4.77
N LEU A 11 -18.66 21.21 -3.87
CA LEU A 11 -18.40 21.23 -2.42
C LEU A 11 -17.20 20.35 -2.04
N PHE A 12 -17.05 19.20 -2.69
CA PHE A 12 -15.90 18.30 -2.48
C PHE A 12 -14.59 18.94 -2.94
N LEU A 13 -14.61 19.71 -4.03
CA LEU A 13 -13.45 20.45 -4.55
C LEU A 13 -13.02 21.61 -3.65
N ILE A 14 -13.99 22.38 -3.12
CA ILE A 14 -13.71 23.49 -2.19
C ILE A 14 -13.08 22.96 -0.89
N PHE A 15 -13.58 21.83 -0.38
CA PHE A 15 -13.01 21.19 0.80
C PHE A 15 -11.54 20.75 0.58
N PHE A 16 -11.22 20.25 -0.62
CA PHE A 16 -9.86 19.85 -0.99
C PHE A 16 -8.89 21.04 -1.07
N LEU A 17 -9.35 22.19 -1.58
CA LEU A 17 -8.53 23.41 -1.68
C LEU A 17 -8.28 24.06 -0.31
N LEU A 18 -9.18 23.90 0.65
CA LEU A 18 -9.01 24.46 2.00
C LEU A 18 -8.01 23.65 2.86
N LEU A 19 -7.86 22.34 2.60
CA LEU A 19 -6.91 21.49 3.31
C LEU A 19 -5.44 21.79 2.98
N SER A 20 -5.13 22.24 1.75
CA SER A 20 -3.76 22.54 1.35
C SER A 20 -3.20 23.81 2.01
N VAL A 21 -4.05 24.77 2.37
CA VAL A 21 -3.64 26.06 2.97
C VAL A 21 -3.30 25.92 4.47
N VAL A 22 -3.91 24.96 5.18
CA VAL A 22 -3.70 24.76 6.63
C VAL A 22 -2.40 24.01 6.92
N GLY A 23 -1.97 23.10 6.04
CA GLY A 23 -0.72 22.33 6.22
C GLY A 23 0.56 23.18 6.18
N ILE A 24 0.57 24.24 5.37
CA ILE A 24 1.78 25.07 5.15
C ILE A 24 2.09 25.95 6.38
N LYS A 25 1.08 26.41 7.12
CA LYS A 25 1.29 27.27 8.31
C LYS A 25 1.78 26.52 9.55
N PHE A 26 1.50 25.23 9.68
CA PHE A 26 1.92 24.44 10.85
C PHE A 26 3.38 23.99 10.79
N TYR A 27 3.98 23.95 9.60
CA TYR A 27 5.33 23.42 9.38
C TYR A 27 6.47 24.37 9.82
N PHE A 28 6.25 25.69 9.79
CA PHE A 28 7.31 26.67 10.07
C PHE A 28 7.56 26.95 11.56
N LEU A 29 6.73 26.47 12.49
CA LEU A 29 6.84 26.84 13.91
C LEU A 29 7.64 25.87 14.80
N LYS A 30 8.06 24.69 14.31
CA LYS A 30 8.52 23.60 15.21
C LYS A 30 9.98 23.15 15.12
N ASN A 31 10.80 23.71 14.22
CA ASN A 31 12.17 23.21 13.99
C ASN A 31 13.27 24.12 14.55
N ASN A 32 13.34 24.31 15.87
CA ASN A 32 14.52 24.88 16.54
C ASN A 32 14.67 24.32 17.97
N ALA A 33 15.49 23.27 18.16
CA ALA A 33 16.19 23.01 19.43
C ALA A 33 17.32 21.96 19.24
N SER A 34 18.47 22.28 19.82
CA SER A 34 19.82 21.74 19.61
C SER A 34 20.20 20.52 20.48
N LEU A 35 21.17 19.74 20.00
CA LEU A 35 21.92 18.64 20.65
C LEU A 35 22.79 19.07 21.85
N THR A 36 23.10 18.10 22.74
CA THR A 36 24.44 17.96 23.36
C THR A 36 24.78 16.51 23.77
N ASN A 37 26.08 16.18 23.65
CA ASN A 37 26.76 14.89 23.79
C ASN A 37 26.90 14.31 25.21
N SER A 38 27.05 12.98 25.33
CA SER A 38 28.17 12.37 26.06
C SER A 38 28.42 10.94 25.58
N ASN A 39 29.70 10.61 25.38
CA ASN A 39 30.21 9.44 24.67
C ASN A 39 31.03 8.57 25.63
N LEU A 40 31.31 7.32 25.20
CA LEU A 40 32.34 6.40 25.74
C LEU A 40 31.88 5.30 26.72
N ALA A 41 30.93 4.48 26.27
CA ALA A 41 30.89 3.03 26.56
C ALA A 41 30.24 2.19 25.42
N TYR A 42 29.82 2.82 24.31
CA TYR A 42 28.91 2.22 23.32
C TYR A 42 29.55 1.70 22.03
N ALA A 43 30.86 1.86 21.84
CA ALA A 43 31.52 1.62 20.54
C ALA A 43 31.42 0.16 20.01
N ASN A 44 31.26 -0.84 20.88
CA ASN A 44 31.09 -2.24 20.45
C ASN A 44 29.62 -2.70 20.30
N ILE A 45 28.65 -1.93 20.83
CA ILE A 45 27.22 -2.18 20.61
C ILE A 45 26.75 -1.42 19.36
N GLU A 46 27.27 -0.21 19.12
CA GLU A 46 26.95 0.60 17.94
C GLU A 46 27.42 -0.01 16.63
N THR A 47 28.54 -0.73 16.60
CA THR A 47 29.05 -1.35 15.36
C THR A 47 28.19 -2.52 14.88
N ASN A 48 27.71 -3.37 15.79
CA ASN A 48 26.74 -4.43 15.45
C ASN A 48 25.35 -3.88 15.16
N LYS A 49 24.90 -2.86 15.91
CA LYS A 49 23.63 -2.17 15.66
C LYS A 49 23.63 -1.50 14.29
N ASN A 50 24.68 -0.75 13.94
CA ASN A 50 24.83 -0.10 12.64
C ASN A 50 24.89 -1.09 11.49
N ARG A 51 25.55 -2.24 11.64
CA ARG A 51 25.59 -3.28 10.58
C ARG A 51 24.23 -3.96 10.41
N SER A 52 23.52 -4.22 11.50
CA SER A 52 22.16 -4.79 11.46
C SER A 52 21.13 -3.81 10.88
N GLU A 53 21.25 -2.52 11.21
CA GLU A 53 20.42 -1.44 10.67
C GLU A 53 20.73 -1.19 9.19
N GLN A 54 22.00 -1.20 8.78
CA GLN A 54 22.40 -1.12 7.37
C GLN A 54 21.85 -2.30 6.56
N THR A 55 21.87 -3.51 7.11
CA THR A 55 21.33 -4.71 6.46
C THR A 55 19.81 -4.64 6.35
N GLN A 56 19.11 -4.20 7.39
CA GLN A 56 17.66 -4.00 7.37
C GLN A 56 17.24 -2.88 6.41
N ASN A 57 17.96 -1.77 6.40
CA ASN A 57 17.72 -0.65 5.48
C ASN A 57 17.90 -1.08 4.01
N LEU A 58 18.89 -1.93 3.72
CA LEU A 58 19.10 -2.49 2.39
C LEU A 58 17.98 -3.45 1.99
N LEU A 59 17.55 -4.34 2.89
CA LEU A 59 16.41 -5.24 2.67
C LEU A 59 15.13 -4.44 2.38
N ASP A 60 14.84 -3.44 3.20
CA ASP A 60 13.67 -2.59 3.05
C ASP A 60 13.70 -1.85 1.72
N LYS A 61 14.86 -1.30 1.34
CA LYS A 61 15.04 -0.65 0.03
C LYS A 61 14.79 -1.63 -1.12
N ASN A 62 15.34 -2.83 -1.07
CA ASN A 62 15.17 -3.85 -2.11
C ASN A 62 13.71 -4.29 -2.24
N LEU A 63 13.00 -4.47 -1.12
CA LEU A 63 11.58 -4.82 -1.13
C LEU A 63 10.71 -3.69 -1.70
N LYS A 64 11.03 -2.43 -1.38
CA LYS A 64 10.34 -1.26 -1.94
C LYS A 64 10.54 -1.16 -3.45
N GLU A 65 11.78 -1.29 -3.91
CA GLU A 65 12.11 -1.30 -5.34
C GLU A 65 11.39 -2.46 -6.05
N SER A 66 11.39 -3.65 -5.44
CA SER A 66 10.67 -4.80 -5.97
C SER A 66 9.16 -4.54 -6.04
N PHE A 67 8.56 -3.93 -5.01
CA PHE A 67 7.15 -3.53 -5.03
C PHE A 67 6.85 -2.56 -6.18
N ASP A 68 7.69 -1.54 -6.38
CA ASP A 68 7.54 -0.57 -7.48
C ASP A 68 7.70 -1.21 -8.87
N ILE A 69 8.62 -2.17 -9.01
CA ILE A 69 8.77 -2.95 -10.25
C ILE A 69 7.50 -3.78 -10.50
N LEU A 70 6.99 -4.46 -9.46
CA LEU A 70 5.79 -5.30 -9.58
C LEU A 70 4.52 -4.48 -9.82
N LEU A 71 4.43 -3.23 -9.37
CA LEU A 71 3.32 -2.33 -9.70
C LEU A 71 3.27 -1.98 -11.19
N LYS A 72 4.42 -1.98 -11.87
CA LYS A 72 4.57 -1.62 -13.28
C LYS A 72 4.55 -2.83 -14.21
N THR A 73 4.73 -4.04 -13.67
CA THR A 73 4.73 -5.26 -14.48
C THR A 73 3.33 -5.83 -14.66
N GLU A 74 3.06 -6.35 -15.85
CA GLU A 74 1.84 -7.13 -16.11
C GLU A 74 2.01 -8.63 -15.80
N ASN A 75 3.23 -9.05 -15.44
CA ASN A 75 3.59 -10.46 -15.31
C ASN A 75 3.12 -11.11 -14.00
N VAL A 76 2.85 -10.32 -12.96
CA VAL A 76 2.16 -10.84 -11.78
C VAL A 76 0.73 -11.15 -12.22
N ARG A 77 0.24 -12.37 -12.04
CA ARG A 77 -1.17 -12.70 -12.22
C ARG A 77 -1.69 -13.27 -10.91
N LEU A 78 -2.88 -12.83 -10.51
CA LEU A 78 -3.56 -13.43 -9.37
C LEU A 78 -4.01 -14.84 -9.74
N ASN A 79 -3.52 -15.84 -9.01
CA ASN A 79 -4.03 -17.20 -9.13
C ASN A 79 -5.26 -17.36 -8.24
N TYR A 80 -6.46 -17.09 -8.76
CA TYR A 80 -7.72 -17.01 -7.99
C TYR A 80 -8.10 -18.28 -7.20
N ASN A 81 -7.28 -19.33 -7.21
CA ASN A 81 -7.33 -20.44 -6.27
C ASN A 81 -6.34 -20.22 -5.12
N ILE A 82 -6.85 -20.06 -3.89
CA ILE A 82 -6.01 -20.05 -2.70
C ILE A 82 -5.29 -21.41 -2.60
N PRO A 83 -3.96 -21.43 -2.42
CA PRO A 83 -3.23 -22.68 -2.20
C PRO A 83 -3.87 -23.52 -1.10
N SER A 84 -4.01 -24.84 -1.33
CA SER A 84 -4.66 -25.74 -0.39
C SER A 84 -3.95 -25.74 0.96
N GLU A 85 -2.62 -25.69 0.96
CA GLU A 85 -1.78 -25.55 2.15
C GLU A 85 -2.09 -24.32 3.01
N ILE A 86 -2.67 -23.25 2.45
CA ILE A 86 -3.11 -22.07 3.21
C ILE A 86 -4.57 -22.21 3.65
N SER A 87 -5.43 -22.71 2.75
CA SER A 87 -6.89 -22.72 2.97
C SER A 87 -7.37 -23.80 3.92
N THR A 88 -6.69 -24.93 4.02
CA THR A 88 -7.08 -26.04 4.91
C THR A 88 -6.30 -26.09 6.22
N LEU A 89 -5.34 -25.19 6.42
CA LEU A 89 -4.47 -25.20 7.59
C LEU A 89 -5.24 -24.81 8.85
N ASP A 90 -5.33 -25.75 9.79
CA ASP A 90 -5.67 -25.49 11.19
C ASP A 90 -4.44 -24.91 11.91
N TYR A 91 -4.22 -23.61 11.72
CA TYR A 91 -3.02 -22.92 12.20
C TYR A 91 -2.90 -22.89 13.73
N GLU A 92 -4.02 -22.99 14.45
CA GLU A 92 -4.05 -23.05 15.91
C GLU A 92 -3.33 -24.31 16.43
N LYS A 93 -3.39 -25.42 15.66
CA LYS A 93 -2.70 -26.67 15.99
C LYS A 93 -1.32 -26.79 15.34
N TYR A 94 -1.12 -26.13 14.21
CA TYR A 94 0.12 -26.26 13.42
C TYR A 94 1.31 -25.56 14.07
N PHE A 95 1.11 -24.33 14.56
CA PHE A 95 2.18 -23.50 15.10
C PHE A 95 2.34 -23.71 16.61
N SER A 96 3.49 -24.24 17.03
CA SER A 96 3.85 -24.35 18.45
C SER A 96 4.39 -23.05 19.05
N ASP A 97 5.00 -22.19 18.24
CA ASP A 97 5.43 -20.84 18.64
C ASP A 97 4.27 -19.86 18.48
N GLU A 98 3.83 -19.26 19.59
CA GLU A 98 2.75 -18.27 19.63
C GLU A 98 3.02 -17.07 18.73
N LYS A 99 4.27 -16.62 18.58
CA LYS A 99 4.61 -15.48 17.73
C LYS A 99 4.46 -15.82 16.24
N ALA A 100 4.91 -17.00 15.83
CA ALA A 100 4.70 -17.50 14.47
C ALA A 100 3.20 -17.67 14.18
N LYS A 101 2.45 -18.19 15.16
CA LYS A 101 0.98 -18.35 15.07
C LYS A 101 0.27 -17.01 14.89
N TYR A 102 0.54 -16.02 15.74
CA TYR A 102 -0.07 -14.69 15.65
C TYR A 102 0.31 -13.97 14.37
N LEU A 103 1.58 -14.07 13.95
CA LEU A 103 2.01 -13.50 12.68
C LEU A 103 1.27 -14.17 11.52
N TYR A 104 1.20 -15.50 11.48
CA TYR A 104 0.47 -16.22 10.43
C TYR A 104 -1.00 -15.78 10.36
N LYS A 105 -1.68 -15.72 11.51
CA LYS A 105 -3.07 -15.25 11.61
C LYS A 105 -3.23 -13.84 11.03
N PHE A 106 -2.34 -12.93 11.41
CA PHE A 106 -2.38 -11.54 10.94
C PHE A 106 -2.19 -11.42 9.43
N ILE A 107 -1.18 -12.09 8.88
CA ILE A 107 -0.94 -12.10 7.42
C ILE A 107 -2.14 -12.75 6.71
N LYS A 108 -2.71 -13.81 7.29
CA LYS A 108 -3.88 -14.51 6.75
C LYS A 108 -5.09 -13.57 6.69
N ASP A 109 -5.38 -12.84 7.75
CA ASP A 109 -6.49 -11.88 7.77
C ASP A 109 -6.32 -10.77 6.70
N TYR A 110 -5.10 -10.26 6.52
CA TYR A 110 -4.78 -9.30 5.45
C TYR A 110 -4.95 -9.92 4.05
N PHE A 111 -4.49 -11.16 3.86
CA PHE A 111 -4.60 -11.87 2.61
C PHE A 111 -6.08 -12.11 2.25
N TYR A 112 -6.88 -12.68 3.14
CA TYR A 112 -8.28 -13.04 2.87
C TYR A 112 -9.19 -11.83 2.66
N SER A 113 -9.04 -10.77 3.47
CA SER A 113 -9.86 -9.56 3.38
C SER A 113 -9.76 -8.84 2.03
N ILE A 114 -8.60 -8.96 1.38
CA ILE A 114 -8.37 -8.38 0.05
C ILE A 114 -8.67 -9.42 -1.04
N TYR A 115 -8.16 -10.63 -0.87
CA TYR A 115 -8.11 -11.59 -1.96
C TYR A 115 -9.43 -12.30 -2.21
N THR A 116 -9.93 -12.95 -1.16
CA THR A 116 -11.07 -13.85 -1.25
C THR A 116 -12.38 -13.09 -1.25
N ASP A 117 -12.50 -12.13 -0.34
CA ASP A 117 -13.75 -11.41 -0.13
C ASP A 117 -14.05 -10.44 -1.28
N MET A 118 -13.00 -9.94 -1.96
CA MET A 118 -13.14 -8.93 -3.01
C MET A 118 -12.80 -9.49 -4.40
N TYR A 119 -11.55 -9.87 -4.67
CA TYR A 119 -11.13 -10.06 -6.06
C TYR A 119 -11.53 -11.39 -6.70
N ILE A 120 -11.57 -12.50 -5.96
CA ILE A 120 -12.10 -13.78 -6.48
C ILE A 120 -13.56 -13.60 -6.90
N LYS A 121 -14.37 -12.95 -6.04
CA LYS A 121 -15.78 -12.68 -6.31
C LYS A 121 -15.96 -11.78 -7.54
N LEU A 122 -15.22 -10.66 -7.59
CA LEU A 122 -15.30 -9.72 -8.71
C LEU A 122 -14.86 -10.35 -10.03
N ASP A 123 -13.82 -11.20 -10.03
CA ASP A 123 -13.39 -11.93 -11.21
C ASP A 123 -14.44 -12.94 -11.69
N PHE A 124 -15.05 -13.69 -10.77
CA PHE A 124 -16.15 -14.58 -11.10
C PHE A 124 -17.33 -13.82 -11.72
N GLU A 125 -17.82 -12.77 -11.07
CA GLU A 125 -18.96 -11.96 -11.55
C GLU A 125 -18.66 -11.33 -12.92
N THR A 126 -17.45 -10.81 -13.11
CA THR A 126 -17.03 -10.18 -14.36
C THR A 126 -16.93 -11.20 -15.49
N LYS A 127 -16.37 -12.39 -15.23
CA LYS A 127 -16.34 -13.48 -16.22
C LYS A 127 -17.72 -13.93 -16.62
N GLN A 128 -18.67 -14.02 -15.68
CA GLN A 128 -20.04 -14.39 -16.00
C GLN A 128 -20.71 -13.36 -16.91
N LYS A 129 -20.60 -12.08 -16.55
CA LYS A 129 -21.32 -10.98 -17.19
C LYS A 129 -20.67 -10.48 -18.49
N PHE A 130 -19.34 -10.40 -18.53
CA PHE A 130 -18.59 -9.75 -19.61
C PHE A 130 -17.65 -10.69 -20.37
N LYS A 131 -17.53 -11.96 -19.95
CA LYS A 131 -16.63 -12.98 -20.53
C LYS A 131 -15.14 -12.58 -20.52
N LYS A 132 -14.76 -11.71 -19.57
CA LYS A 132 -13.40 -11.20 -19.36
C LYS A 132 -12.98 -11.32 -17.90
N GLY A 133 -11.69 -11.40 -17.65
CA GLY A 133 -11.16 -11.32 -16.28
C GLY A 133 -11.39 -9.93 -15.67
N TYR A 134 -11.37 -9.84 -14.34
CA TYR A 134 -11.61 -8.55 -13.64
C TYR A 134 -10.61 -7.46 -14.05
N GLU A 135 -9.32 -7.80 -14.09
CA GLU A 135 -8.25 -6.88 -14.50
C GLU A 135 -8.45 -6.39 -15.94
N GLU A 136 -8.73 -7.31 -16.86
CA GLU A 136 -8.95 -7.03 -18.28
C GLU A 136 -10.14 -6.09 -18.47
N TYR A 137 -11.26 -6.39 -17.81
CA TYR A 137 -12.44 -5.53 -17.81
C TYR A 137 -12.11 -4.12 -17.32
N LEU A 138 -11.37 -4.00 -16.21
CA LEU A 138 -10.98 -2.69 -15.70
C LEU A 138 -10.09 -1.92 -16.68
N LYS A 139 -9.08 -2.57 -17.29
CA LYS A 139 -8.16 -1.96 -18.26
C LYS A 139 -8.88 -1.41 -19.49
N GLU A 140 -9.83 -2.16 -20.04
CA GLU A 140 -10.54 -1.74 -21.24
C GLU A 140 -11.59 -0.65 -20.99
N ASN A 141 -12.07 -0.54 -19.76
CA ASN A 141 -13.14 0.39 -19.38
C ASN A 141 -12.63 1.58 -18.56
N GLN A 142 -11.39 2.02 -18.81
CA GLN A 142 -10.76 3.20 -18.17
C GLN A 142 -11.37 4.55 -18.60
N ASN A 143 -12.34 4.56 -19.50
CA ASN A 143 -13.14 5.76 -19.81
C ASN A 143 -14.13 6.13 -18.67
N ASN A 144 -14.26 5.30 -17.64
CA ASN A 144 -15.11 5.50 -16.47
C ASN A 144 -14.27 5.72 -15.21
N ILE A 145 -14.52 6.82 -14.47
CA ILE A 145 -13.81 7.17 -13.23
C ILE A 145 -13.83 6.05 -12.18
N PHE A 146 -14.95 5.31 -12.06
CA PHE A 146 -15.06 4.20 -11.13
C PHE A 146 -14.05 3.10 -11.47
N ASN A 147 -13.90 2.77 -12.75
CA ASN A 147 -12.98 1.73 -13.20
C ASN A 147 -11.51 2.17 -13.09
N ILE A 148 -11.20 3.45 -13.29
CA ILE A 148 -9.85 3.98 -13.01
C ILE A 148 -9.52 3.79 -11.53
N GLY A 149 -10.45 4.19 -10.64
CA GLY A 149 -10.26 4.04 -9.19
C GLY A 149 -10.09 2.60 -8.76
N LYS A 150 -10.92 1.70 -9.29
CA LYS A 150 -10.82 0.25 -9.01
C LYS A 150 -9.54 -0.35 -9.58
N TYR A 151 -9.10 0.07 -10.76
CA TYR A 151 -7.87 -0.43 -11.37
C TYR A 151 -6.61 0.01 -10.61
N ALA A 152 -6.56 1.27 -10.16
CA ALA A 152 -5.46 1.75 -9.33
C ALA A 152 -5.35 0.96 -8.01
N GLN A 153 -6.47 0.75 -7.31
CA GLN A 153 -6.49 -0.08 -6.09
C GLN A 153 -6.13 -1.53 -6.38
N TYR A 154 -6.68 -2.11 -7.46
CA TYR A 154 -6.40 -3.48 -7.88
C TYR A 154 -4.90 -3.73 -8.07
N LYS A 155 -4.19 -2.82 -8.77
CA LYS A 155 -2.74 -2.95 -8.96
C LYS A 155 -1.98 -2.98 -7.64
N ILE A 156 -2.33 -2.09 -6.69
CA ILE A 156 -1.70 -2.02 -5.37
C ILE A 156 -1.97 -3.30 -4.56
N ASP A 157 -3.23 -3.72 -4.51
CA ASP A 157 -3.66 -4.92 -3.79
C ASP A 157 -3.04 -6.19 -4.37
N LYS A 158 -2.93 -6.29 -5.69
CA LYS A 158 -2.36 -7.44 -6.40
C LYS A 158 -0.92 -7.72 -6.02
N VAL A 159 -0.09 -6.68 -5.87
CA VAL A 159 1.30 -6.84 -5.42
C VAL A 159 1.34 -7.30 -3.96
N ALA A 160 0.50 -6.73 -3.10
CA ALA A 160 0.44 -7.14 -1.70
C ALA A 160 0.00 -8.60 -1.53
N ILE A 161 -1.02 -9.03 -2.28
CA ILE A 161 -1.50 -10.42 -2.30
C ILE A 161 -0.37 -11.39 -2.65
N TYR A 162 0.42 -11.07 -3.69
CA TYR A 162 1.57 -11.88 -4.10
C TYR A 162 2.55 -12.11 -2.94
N TYR A 163 2.91 -11.06 -2.21
CA TYR A 163 3.81 -11.17 -1.06
C TYR A 163 3.16 -11.85 0.14
N TYR A 164 1.90 -11.56 0.45
CA TYR A 164 1.21 -12.19 1.58
C TYR A 164 1.06 -13.70 1.37
N GLU A 165 0.75 -14.15 0.15
CA GLU A 165 0.77 -15.57 -0.18
C GLU A 165 2.16 -16.19 0.05
N LYS A 166 3.23 -15.52 -0.41
CA LYS A 166 4.61 -15.96 -0.19
C LYS A 166 4.91 -16.09 1.31
N PHE A 167 4.59 -15.07 2.12
CA PHE A 167 4.88 -15.10 3.55
C PHE A 167 4.09 -16.18 4.30
N LEU A 168 2.83 -16.43 3.92
CA LEU A 168 2.04 -17.53 4.48
C LEU A 168 2.70 -18.88 4.20
N LYS A 169 3.15 -19.11 2.95
CA LYS A 169 3.87 -20.33 2.57
C LYS A 169 5.20 -20.48 3.29
N ASP A 170 5.96 -19.40 3.40
CA ASP A 170 7.25 -19.39 4.07
C ASP A 170 7.08 -19.66 5.58
N LEU A 171 6.04 -19.12 6.23
CA LEU A 171 5.73 -19.42 7.63
C LEU A 171 5.34 -20.87 7.85
N ILE A 172 4.53 -21.45 6.95
CA ILE A 172 4.19 -22.87 7.01
C ILE A 172 5.47 -23.71 6.89
N LYS A 173 6.34 -23.40 5.92
CA LYS A 173 7.55 -24.19 5.64
C LYS A 173 8.61 -24.03 6.73
N LYS A 174 8.75 -22.83 7.31
CA LYS A 174 9.79 -22.45 8.28
C LYS A 174 9.23 -21.57 9.40
N PRO A 175 8.42 -22.12 10.32
CA PRO A 175 7.85 -21.34 11.41
C PRO A 175 8.89 -20.64 12.29
N TYR A 176 10.06 -21.25 12.46
CA TYR A 176 11.17 -20.73 13.25
C TYR A 176 11.79 -19.43 12.67
N ASP A 177 11.52 -19.11 11.41
CA ASP A 177 12.04 -17.94 10.71
C ASP A 177 11.09 -16.72 10.78
N TRP A 178 10.09 -16.77 11.69
CA TRP A 178 9.03 -15.77 11.79
C TRP A 178 9.57 -14.34 11.96
N GLN A 179 10.75 -14.15 12.56
CA GLN A 179 11.37 -12.83 12.74
C GLN A 179 11.76 -12.19 11.42
N ASN A 180 12.34 -12.96 10.50
CA ASN A 180 12.71 -12.45 9.18
C ASN A 180 11.47 -12.25 8.32
N ILE A 181 10.49 -13.16 8.41
CA ILE A 181 9.21 -13.02 7.72
C ILE A 181 8.45 -11.79 8.21
N TRP A 182 8.47 -11.51 9.52
CA TRP A 182 7.92 -10.28 10.09
C TRP A 182 8.55 -9.02 9.49
N LYS A 183 9.89 -8.98 9.40
CA LYS A 183 10.61 -7.83 8.81
C LYS A 183 10.19 -7.58 7.36
N GLU A 184 10.15 -8.62 6.53
CA GLU A 184 9.70 -8.48 5.14
C GLU A 184 8.22 -8.09 5.05
N PHE A 185 7.35 -8.78 5.79
CA PHE A 185 5.92 -8.52 5.81
C PHE A 185 5.60 -7.09 6.25
N ARG A 186 6.22 -6.61 7.33
CA ARG A 186 6.02 -5.26 7.85
C ARG A 186 6.27 -4.21 6.77
N THR A 187 7.37 -4.34 6.03
CA THR A 187 7.70 -3.40 4.94
C THR A 187 6.65 -3.43 3.84
N ILE A 188 6.19 -4.62 3.41
CA ILE A 188 5.15 -4.74 2.39
C ILE A 188 3.80 -4.21 2.88
N ALA A 189 3.40 -4.52 4.12
CA ALA A 189 2.14 -4.05 4.69
C ALA A 189 2.08 -2.52 4.78
N ILE A 190 3.20 -1.90 5.16
CA ILE A 190 3.34 -0.44 5.18
C ILE A 190 3.22 0.16 3.78
N GLU A 191 3.96 -0.37 2.80
CA GLU A 191 3.89 0.09 1.41
C GLU A 191 2.48 -0.04 0.84
N HIS A 192 1.85 -1.20 1.04
CA HIS A 192 0.52 -1.52 0.58
C HIS A 192 -0.52 -0.55 1.14
N LYS A 193 -0.61 -0.44 2.46
CA LYS A 193 -1.64 0.38 3.12
C LYS A 193 -1.42 1.87 2.82
N ALA A 194 -0.18 2.36 2.88
CA ALA A 194 0.10 3.77 2.62
C ALA A 194 -0.31 4.17 1.21
N ARG A 195 0.09 3.41 0.19
CA ARG A 195 -0.29 3.67 -1.21
C ARG A 195 -1.79 3.53 -1.41
N LYS A 196 -2.41 2.53 -0.80
CA LYS A 196 -3.87 2.32 -0.87
C LYS A 196 -4.67 3.47 -0.26
N ASP A 197 -4.15 4.15 0.76
CA ASP A 197 -4.84 5.29 1.38
C ASP A 197 -4.74 6.56 0.53
N ILE A 198 -3.64 6.75 -0.20
CA ILE A 198 -3.35 7.99 -0.93
C ILE A 198 -3.37 7.84 -2.45
N TYR A 199 -3.74 6.68 -3.01
CA TYR A 199 -3.66 6.42 -4.46
C TYR A 199 -4.39 7.46 -5.32
N LYS A 200 -5.38 8.17 -4.78
CA LYS A 200 -6.14 9.21 -5.51
C LYS A 200 -5.33 10.47 -5.80
N ILE A 201 -4.26 10.71 -5.03
CA ILE A 201 -3.35 11.84 -5.26
C ILE A 201 -2.10 11.43 -6.04
N ASP A 202 -1.96 10.14 -6.38
CA ASP A 202 -0.88 9.64 -7.23
C ASP A 202 -0.96 10.32 -8.62
N PRO A 203 0.16 10.88 -9.14
CA PRO A 203 0.20 11.48 -10.46
C PRO A 203 -0.31 10.56 -11.57
N ASP A 204 -0.04 9.25 -11.53
CA ASP A 204 -0.45 8.31 -12.57
C ASP A 204 -1.97 8.07 -12.53
N PHE A 205 -2.56 8.06 -11.33
CA PHE A 205 -4.01 8.06 -11.15
C PHE A 205 -4.62 9.37 -11.69
N LYS A 206 -4.05 10.52 -11.31
CA LYS A 206 -4.52 11.83 -11.79
C LYS A 206 -4.47 11.94 -13.30
N LYS A 207 -3.39 11.49 -13.94
CA LYS A 207 -3.27 11.41 -15.41
C LYS A 207 -4.36 10.55 -15.99
N SER A 208 -4.58 9.35 -15.45
CA SER A 208 -5.63 8.47 -15.93
C SER A 208 -7.01 9.12 -15.81
N PHE A 209 -7.32 9.71 -14.65
CA PHE A 209 -8.58 10.41 -14.42
C PHE A 209 -8.78 11.58 -15.40
N LEU A 210 -7.82 12.51 -15.46
CA LEU A 210 -7.91 13.76 -16.21
C LEU A 210 -7.76 13.57 -17.73
N LEU A 211 -7.07 12.52 -18.18
CA LEU A 211 -6.73 12.33 -19.59
C LEU A 211 -7.48 11.18 -20.26
N LEU A 212 -8.10 10.26 -19.53
CA LEU A 212 -8.84 9.12 -20.12
C LEU A 212 -10.35 9.26 -20.04
N THR A 213 -10.90 9.98 -19.05
CA THR A 213 -12.35 10.16 -18.90
C THR A 213 -12.87 11.41 -19.62
N PRO A 214 -14.10 11.42 -20.16
CA PRO A 214 -14.71 12.63 -20.70
C PRO A 214 -14.77 13.78 -19.69
N GLU A 215 -15.20 13.49 -18.45
CA GLU A 215 -15.32 14.48 -17.38
C GLU A 215 -13.96 15.04 -16.96
N GLY A 216 -12.96 14.16 -16.82
CA GLY A 216 -11.60 14.56 -16.50
C GLY A 216 -10.97 15.45 -17.58
N LYS A 217 -11.20 15.13 -18.86
CA LYS A 217 -10.72 15.95 -19.99
C LYS A 217 -11.34 17.34 -19.99
N GLU A 218 -12.63 17.45 -19.68
CA GLU A 218 -13.30 18.74 -19.56
C GLU A 218 -12.70 19.56 -18.40
N LEU A 219 -12.49 18.94 -17.24
CA LEU A 219 -11.87 19.58 -16.09
C LEU A 219 -10.43 20.03 -16.38
N ALA A 220 -9.63 19.18 -17.03
CA ALA A 220 -8.25 19.53 -17.40
C ALA A 220 -8.23 20.75 -18.32
N LYS A 221 -9.14 20.82 -19.31
CA LYS A 221 -9.28 21.99 -20.18
C LYS A 221 -9.72 23.25 -19.44
N GLN A 222 -10.72 23.14 -18.56
CA GLN A 222 -11.24 24.29 -17.80
C GLN A 222 -10.18 24.90 -16.87
N ASN A 223 -9.28 24.09 -16.35
CA ASN A 223 -8.25 24.51 -15.40
C ASN A 223 -6.85 24.64 -16.03
N ASN A 224 -6.74 24.52 -17.36
CA ASN A 224 -5.47 24.51 -18.09
C ASN A 224 -4.43 23.53 -17.51
N ILE A 225 -4.89 22.34 -17.07
CA ILE A 225 -4.03 21.30 -16.49
C ILE A 225 -3.37 20.51 -17.62
N THR A 226 -2.04 20.49 -17.62
CA THR A 226 -1.23 19.69 -18.55
C THR A 226 -0.68 18.44 -17.86
N GLU A 227 -0.28 17.45 -18.66
CA GLU A 227 0.40 16.26 -18.14
C GLU A 227 1.70 16.63 -17.39
N GLU A 228 2.44 17.63 -17.88
CA GLU A 228 3.68 18.12 -17.25
C GLU A 228 3.41 18.72 -15.86
N GLN A 229 2.29 19.42 -15.68
CA GLN A 229 1.91 19.95 -14.37
C GLN A 229 1.59 18.84 -13.38
N ILE A 230 0.88 17.79 -13.82
CA ILE A 230 0.61 16.61 -12.99
C ILE A 230 1.93 15.91 -12.62
N GLU A 231 2.88 15.83 -13.55
CA GLU A 231 4.18 15.20 -13.30
C GLU A 231 5.02 15.95 -12.25
N LYS A 232 4.91 17.28 -12.18
CA LYS A 232 5.57 18.10 -11.15
C LYS A 232 5.08 17.80 -9.73
N GLU A 233 3.89 17.24 -9.57
CA GLU A 233 3.36 16.83 -8.27
C GLU A 233 3.97 15.52 -7.75
N ARG A 234 4.79 14.80 -8.56
CA ARG A 234 5.37 13.51 -8.16
C ARG A 234 6.25 13.60 -6.91
N ASP A 235 7.04 14.66 -6.78
CA ASP A 235 7.89 14.88 -5.62
C ASP A 235 7.07 15.14 -4.35
N GLU A 236 5.97 15.88 -4.47
CA GLU A 236 5.04 16.12 -3.36
C GLU A 236 4.32 14.83 -2.95
N TYR A 237 3.84 14.07 -3.94
CA TYR A 237 3.27 12.74 -3.72
C TYR A 237 4.25 11.83 -2.97
N GLN A 238 5.53 11.80 -3.37
CA GLN A 238 6.52 10.97 -2.70
C GLN A 238 6.74 11.38 -1.24
N LYS A 239 6.73 12.69 -0.94
CA LYS A 239 6.81 13.17 0.45
C LYS A 239 5.61 12.73 1.27
N LEU A 240 4.40 12.92 0.74
CA LEU A 240 3.15 12.49 1.39
C LEU A 240 3.12 10.97 1.59
N LEU A 241 3.63 10.22 0.63
CA LEU A 241 3.76 8.77 0.72
C LEU A 241 4.68 8.37 1.88
N GLU A 242 5.85 8.97 2.01
CA GLU A 242 6.76 8.69 3.13
C GLU A 242 6.19 9.11 4.49
N GLU A 243 5.42 10.20 4.55
CA GLU A 243 4.69 10.58 5.77
C GLU A 243 3.62 9.56 6.13
N LYS A 244 2.84 9.12 5.15
CA LYS A 244 1.81 8.10 5.36
C LYS A 244 2.42 6.76 5.79
N LYS A 245 3.56 6.38 5.23
CA LYS A 245 4.30 5.18 5.67
C LYS A 245 4.70 5.26 7.15
N LYS A 246 5.12 6.43 7.64
CA LYS A 246 5.43 6.61 9.08
C LYS A 246 4.20 6.47 9.97
N GLU A 247 3.05 6.96 9.52
CA GLU A 247 1.77 6.78 10.23
C GLU A 247 1.39 5.30 10.29
N VAL A 248 1.35 4.62 9.14
CA VAL A 248 1.01 3.19 9.04
C VAL A 248 2.00 2.33 9.82
N ALA A 249 3.30 2.65 9.78
CA ALA A 249 4.32 1.95 10.54
C ALA A 249 4.00 1.93 12.04
N LYS A 250 3.50 3.05 12.60
CA LYS A 250 3.10 3.10 14.01
C LYS A 250 1.94 2.15 14.30
N GLU A 251 0.92 2.12 13.46
CA GLU A 251 -0.23 1.22 13.64
C GLU A 251 0.19 -0.26 13.60
N VAL A 252 1.04 -0.60 12.63
CA VAL A 252 1.59 -1.97 12.46
C VAL A 252 2.48 -2.35 13.64
N ASP A 253 3.32 -1.44 14.12
CA ASP A 253 4.21 -1.67 15.27
C ASP A 253 3.44 -1.76 16.59
N GLU A 254 2.39 -0.96 16.79
CA GLU A 254 1.50 -1.05 17.95
C GLU A 254 0.74 -2.37 17.98
N TRP A 255 0.29 -2.87 16.82
CA TRP A 255 -0.26 -4.22 16.74
C TRP A 255 0.80 -5.26 17.11
N ALA A 256 2.01 -5.15 16.57
CA ALA A 256 3.09 -6.11 16.82
C ALA A 256 3.48 -6.19 18.29
N LYS A 257 3.60 -5.04 18.97
CA LYS A 257 3.88 -4.96 20.42
C LYS A 257 2.79 -5.61 21.26
N ARG A 258 1.52 -5.30 20.97
CA ARG A 258 0.38 -5.88 21.70
C ARG A 258 0.31 -7.41 21.59
N ASN A 259 0.88 -7.98 20.53
CA ASN A 259 0.90 -9.42 20.28
C ASN A 259 2.28 -10.06 20.52
N GLY A 260 3.22 -9.33 21.14
CA GLY A 260 4.55 -9.85 21.50
C GLY A 260 5.46 -10.20 20.32
N ILE A 261 5.13 -9.74 19.10
CA ILE A 261 5.93 -9.95 17.89
C ILE A 261 7.24 -9.15 17.97
N ILE A 262 7.17 -7.94 18.51
CA ILE A 262 8.31 -7.09 18.85
C ILE A 262 8.20 -6.61 20.30
N GLU A 263 9.34 -6.22 20.88
CA GLU A 263 9.46 -5.68 22.25
C GLU A 263 9.01 -4.21 22.35
#